data_AF-A0AAD3N8T5-F1
#
_entry.id   AF-A0AAD3N8T5-F1
#
_cell.length_a   1.000
_cell.length_b   1.000
_cell.length_c   1.000
_cell.angle_alpha   90.00
_cell.angle_beta   90.00
_cell.angle_gamma   90.00
#
_symmetry.space_group_name_H-M   'P 1'
#
loop_
_entity.id
_entity.type
_entity.pdbx_description
1 polymer ?
#
loop_
_entity_poly.entity_id
_entity_poly.type
_entity_poly.pdbx_seq_one_letter_code
_entity_poly.pdbx_strand_id
1 'polypeptide(L)'
;MVFVDSHPSYTGTILRVRGPLELKCRLDSTEVSQMQKVISGTFETLRSQVKSESCVLTVCDSPVVIWPNKGVKATPDEITPDTLCEEIHQWIQTDEQESFGKKSGKKKSKKGSAVSVINLRLMMEVSRPGPLPAPILSKTVQKSHFLSTTLPMDCVVRTSCNSTIKDACEHLVEALAHQLCEMEKVTLQHMKGTSLLVPEPLHFLLPEPTGLVTVVYPAGVPDSQLETQRKELHQQFELPDDRPYFRRANAYHFPNEPYRDGYLRNPHLVLTHPTLDDGKVYLVQGIYSYHHYMQDRMDDNGWGCAYRSLQTICSWFQQQGYVERPVPTHREIQQALVDIGDKQPSFVGSRQWIGSIEVQAVLNQMLGVTSKIMFVSQGSELASKGRELANHFLTEGTPVMIGGGVLAHTILGVAWSETTGQIRYLILDPHYTGAEDLQVITDKGWCGWKGPDFWDQTAYYNLCLPQRSKMI
;
A
#
# COMPACT_ATOMS: atom_id res chain seq x y z
N MET A 1 3.88 -21.12 -9.40
CA MET A 1 3.31 -20.29 -10.48
C MET A 1 2.19 -19.48 -9.83
N VAL A 2 2.53 -18.31 -9.29
CA VAL A 2 1.58 -17.50 -8.53
C VAL A 2 0.91 -16.59 -9.54
N PHE A 3 -0.32 -16.95 -9.92
CA PHE A 3 -1.23 -15.98 -10.50
C PHE A 3 -1.49 -14.95 -9.40
N VAL A 4 -0.83 -13.79 -9.49
CA VAL A 4 -1.36 -12.60 -8.82
C VAL A 4 -2.52 -12.17 -9.71
N ASP A 5 -3.64 -12.88 -9.59
CA ASP A 5 -4.91 -12.32 -9.97
C ASP A 5 -5.04 -11.01 -9.19
N SER A 6 -5.10 -9.91 -9.94
CA SER A 6 -5.50 -8.62 -9.44
C SER A 6 -6.86 -8.77 -8.75
N HIS A 7 -6.81 -8.73 -7.43
CA HIS A 7 -7.90 -8.96 -6.47
C HIS A 7 -8.37 -10.41 -6.32
N PRO A 8 -8.26 -11.00 -5.11
CA PRO A 8 -9.11 -12.14 -4.79
C PRO A 8 -10.57 -11.68 -4.90
N SER A 9 -11.43 -12.55 -5.42
CA SER A 9 -12.90 -12.46 -5.44
C SER A 9 -13.54 -12.46 -4.05
N TYR A 10 -12.85 -11.88 -3.06
CA TYR A 10 -13.23 -11.90 -1.66
C TYR A 10 -14.21 -10.77 -1.36
N THR A 11 -15.47 -11.16 -1.18
CA THR A 11 -16.58 -10.29 -0.78
C THR A 11 -16.68 -10.24 0.75
N GLY A 12 -15.67 -9.71 1.42
CA GLY A 12 -15.68 -9.58 2.89
C GLY A 12 -15.37 -8.17 3.38
N THR A 13 -15.57 -7.97 4.68
CA THR A 13 -15.38 -6.68 5.36
C THR A 13 -14.11 -6.73 6.21
N ILE A 14 -13.33 -5.65 6.22
CA ILE A 14 -12.19 -5.46 7.11
C ILE A 14 -12.63 -4.55 8.25
N LEU A 15 -12.58 -5.04 9.48
CA LEU A 15 -12.70 -4.21 10.67
C LEU A 15 -11.30 -3.80 11.10
N ARG A 16 -11.04 -2.49 11.18
CA ARG A 16 -9.74 -1.92 11.54
C ARG A 16 -9.87 -1.06 12.79
N VAL A 17 -9.33 -1.53 13.90
CA VAL A 17 -9.33 -0.83 15.19
C VAL A 17 -8.03 -0.04 15.35
N ARG A 18 -8.15 1.30 15.46
CA ARG A 18 -7.03 2.19 15.74
C ARG A 18 -7.19 2.90 17.07
N GLY A 19 -6.09 3.17 17.77
CA GLY A 19 -6.15 4.06 18.92
C GLY A 19 -4.87 4.09 19.75
N PRO A 20 -4.68 5.16 20.55
CA PRO A 20 -3.52 5.26 21.43
C PRO A 20 -3.73 4.43 22.70
N LEU A 21 -2.69 3.70 23.13
CA LEU A 21 -2.56 3.22 24.51
C LEU A 21 -1.32 3.81 25.17
N GLU A 22 -1.46 4.33 26.38
CA GLU A 22 -0.33 4.91 27.10
C GLU A 22 0.49 3.81 27.79
N LEU A 23 1.77 3.69 27.42
CA LEU A 23 2.74 2.88 28.15
C LEU A 23 3.47 3.78 29.15
N LYS A 24 3.24 3.55 30.44
CA LYS A 24 3.85 4.31 31.55
C LYS A 24 4.57 3.37 32.50
N CYS A 25 5.90 3.44 32.52
CA CYS A 25 6.74 2.60 33.38
C CYS A 25 7.49 3.47 34.39
N ARG A 26 7.42 3.13 35.67
CA ARG A 26 8.30 3.68 36.71
C ARG A 26 9.44 2.71 36.97
N LEU A 27 10.66 3.15 36.69
CA LEU A 27 11.87 2.37 36.84
C LEU A 27 12.65 2.85 38.06
N ASP A 28 12.71 2.01 39.10
CA ASP A 28 13.46 2.32 40.33
C ASP A 28 14.94 1.87 40.24
N SER A 29 15.33 1.21 39.15
CA SER A 29 16.68 0.73 38.86
C SER A 29 16.99 0.86 37.36
N THR A 30 18.27 1.00 37.03
CA THR A 30 18.79 1.03 35.65
C THR A 30 19.34 -0.33 35.20
N GLU A 31 19.19 -1.38 36.02
CA GLU A 31 19.57 -2.73 35.61
C GLU A 31 18.61 -3.26 34.54
N VAL A 32 19.18 -3.73 33.43
CA VAL A 32 18.44 -4.18 32.23
C VAL A 32 17.37 -5.23 32.58
N SER A 33 17.70 -6.23 33.40
CA SER A 33 16.76 -7.29 33.79
C SER A 33 15.57 -6.76 34.59
N GLN A 34 15.79 -5.80 35.49
CA GLN A 34 14.72 -5.17 36.28
C GLN A 34 13.85 -4.29 35.39
N MET A 35 14.46 -3.54 34.47
CA MET A 35 13.75 -2.71 33.50
C MET A 35 12.85 -3.54 32.60
N GLN A 36 13.37 -4.63 32.03
CA GLN A 36 12.61 -5.55 31.19
C GLN A 36 11.41 -6.13 31.97
N LYS A 37 11.60 -6.52 33.23
CA LYS A 37 10.52 -7.03 34.08
C LYS A 37 9.39 -5.99 34.29
N VAL A 38 9.74 -4.74 34.56
CA VAL A 38 8.73 -3.66 34.73
C VAL A 38 8.00 -3.38 33.42
N ILE A 39 8.71 -3.34 32.30
CA ILE A 39 8.13 -3.14 30.97
C ILE A 39 7.16 -4.29 30.65
N SER A 40 7.57 -5.55 30.81
CA SER A 40 6.72 -6.72 30.61
C SER A 40 5.47 -6.70 31.48
N GLY A 41 5.60 -6.41 32.79
CA GLY A 41 4.43 -6.27 33.67
C GLY A 41 3.48 -5.14 33.27
N THR A 42 4.00 -4.06 32.67
CA THR A 42 3.18 -2.97 32.13
C THR A 42 2.42 -3.44 30.87
N PHE A 43 3.06 -4.19 29.97
CA PHE A 43 2.39 -4.80 28.82
C PHE A 43 1.33 -5.83 29.24
N GLU A 44 1.57 -6.63 30.28
CA GLU A 44 0.56 -7.52 30.87
C GLU A 44 -0.67 -6.75 31.38
N THR A 45 -0.45 -5.60 32.01
CA THR A 45 -1.53 -4.71 32.46
C THR A 45 -2.33 -4.18 31.28
N LEU A 46 -1.67 -3.71 30.22
CA LEU A 46 -2.33 -3.23 29.00
C LEU A 46 -3.13 -4.34 28.30
N ARG A 47 -2.61 -5.57 28.25
CA ARG A 47 -3.33 -6.74 27.73
C ARG A 47 -4.59 -7.06 28.56
N SER A 48 -4.50 -6.92 29.87
CA SER A 48 -5.65 -7.10 30.77
C SER A 48 -6.68 -5.99 30.59
N GLN A 49 -6.22 -4.77 30.32
CA GLN A 49 -7.06 -3.61 30.05
C GLN A 49 -7.90 -3.77 28.78
N VAL A 50 -7.32 -4.22 27.66
CA VAL A 50 -8.07 -4.46 26.42
C VAL A 50 -9.07 -5.63 26.53
N LYS A 51 -8.84 -6.57 27.46
CA LYS A 51 -9.74 -7.69 27.79
C LYS A 51 -10.78 -7.35 28.86
N SER A 52 -10.72 -6.16 29.45
CA SER A 52 -11.66 -5.73 30.49
C SER A 52 -12.99 -5.24 29.91
N GLU A 53 -14.05 -5.23 30.71
CA GLU A 53 -15.34 -4.62 30.34
C GLU A 53 -15.26 -3.11 30.07
N SER A 54 -14.17 -2.45 30.48
CA SER A 54 -13.93 -1.04 30.19
C SER A 54 -13.40 -0.78 28.78
N CYS A 55 -13.02 -1.82 28.03
CA CYS A 55 -12.62 -1.68 26.63
C CYS A 55 -13.87 -1.32 25.79
N VAL A 56 -13.74 -0.25 24.99
CA VAL A 56 -14.83 0.27 24.14
C VAL A 56 -14.30 0.47 22.72
N LEU A 57 -15.08 0.05 21.73
CA LEU A 57 -14.81 0.28 20.32
C LEU A 57 -15.88 1.22 19.76
N THR A 58 -15.47 2.35 19.19
CA THR A 58 -16.39 3.29 18.54
C THR A 58 -16.23 3.20 17.03
N VAL A 59 -17.31 3.12 16.28
CA VAL A 59 -17.23 3.15 14.81
C VAL A 59 -16.97 4.61 14.40
N CYS A 60 -15.96 4.84 13.55
CA CYS A 60 -15.67 6.19 13.06
C CYS A 60 -16.85 6.74 12.25
N ASP A 61 -17.08 8.05 12.36
CA ASP A 61 -18.11 8.77 11.61
C ASP A 61 -19.52 8.19 11.80
N SER A 62 -19.77 7.66 13.00
CA SER A 62 -20.98 6.93 13.34
C SER A 62 -21.33 7.12 14.83
N PRO A 63 -22.62 7.08 15.22
CA PRO A 63 -23.00 7.03 16.63
C PRO A 63 -22.76 5.66 17.29
N VAL A 64 -22.25 4.66 16.54
CA VAL A 64 -22.13 3.29 17.01
C VAL A 64 -20.99 3.13 18.01
N VAL A 65 -21.31 2.61 19.19
CA VAL A 65 -20.37 2.29 20.27
C VAL A 65 -20.59 0.85 20.69
N ILE A 66 -19.51 0.09 20.85
CA ILE A 66 -19.52 -1.35 21.13
C ILE A 66 -18.65 -1.64 22.35
N TRP A 67 -19.19 -2.38 23.31
CA TRP A 67 -18.47 -2.94 24.46
C TRP A 67 -18.17 -4.42 24.20
N PRO A 68 -17.04 -4.75 23.55
CA PRO A 68 -16.76 -6.11 23.08
C PRO A 68 -16.77 -7.14 24.22
N ASN A 69 -16.30 -6.77 25.40
CA ASN A 69 -16.17 -7.69 26.55
C ASN A 69 -17.39 -7.72 27.48
N LYS A 70 -18.47 -6.98 27.17
CA LYS A 70 -19.68 -6.89 28.01
C LYS A 70 -20.89 -7.50 27.31
N GLY A 71 -20.74 -8.75 26.87
CA GLY A 71 -21.74 -9.45 26.05
C GLY A 71 -21.97 -8.78 24.70
N VAL A 72 -20.97 -8.05 24.18
CA VAL A 72 -21.04 -7.30 22.92
C VAL A 72 -22.23 -6.32 22.91
N LYS A 73 -22.47 -5.66 24.04
CA LYS A 73 -23.46 -4.58 24.10
C LYS A 73 -23.05 -3.50 23.10
N ALA A 74 -23.98 -3.07 22.26
CA ALA A 74 -23.79 -1.94 21.37
C ALA A 74 -24.85 -0.86 21.62
N THR A 75 -24.53 0.36 21.21
CA THR A 75 -25.50 1.45 21.05
C THR A 75 -25.37 1.97 19.63
N PRO A 76 -26.46 2.22 18.88
CA PRO A 76 -27.87 2.09 19.26
C PRO A 76 -28.35 0.66 19.58
N ASP A 77 -29.42 0.52 20.37
CA ASP A 77 -29.91 -0.78 20.87
C ASP A 77 -30.43 -1.71 19.75
N GLU A 78 -30.66 -1.17 18.53
CA GLU A 78 -30.98 -1.96 17.35
C GLU A 78 -29.82 -2.86 16.89
N ILE A 79 -28.58 -2.53 17.27
CA ILE A 79 -27.40 -3.33 16.95
C ILE A 79 -27.24 -4.40 18.03
N THR A 80 -27.44 -5.65 17.64
CA THR A 80 -27.32 -6.79 18.53
C THR A 80 -26.03 -7.57 18.25
N PRO A 81 -25.59 -8.45 19.15
CA PRO A 81 -24.41 -9.29 18.92
C PRO A 81 -24.50 -10.12 17.64
N ASP A 82 -25.71 -10.48 17.21
CA ASP A 82 -25.99 -11.31 16.03
C ASP A 82 -26.13 -10.50 14.73
N THR A 83 -26.13 -9.16 14.80
CA THR A 83 -26.12 -8.29 13.62
C THR A 83 -24.91 -8.62 12.75
N LEU A 84 -25.08 -8.61 11.42
CA LEU A 84 -23.98 -8.87 10.49
C LEU A 84 -23.03 -7.67 10.41
N CYS A 85 -21.72 -7.94 10.29
CA CYS A 85 -20.72 -6.88 10.21
C CYS A 85 -20.97 -5.89 9.06
N GLU A 86 -21.48 -6.38 7.92
CA GLU A 86 -21.76 -5.53 6.75
C GLU A 86 -22.90 -4.53 6.99
N GLU A 87 -23.82 -4.82 7.92
CA GLU A 87 -24.95 -3.94 8.24
C GLU A 87 -24.52 -2.68 8.99
N ILE A 88 -23.35 -2.69 9.65
CA ILE A 88 -22.77 -1.51 10.32
C ILE A 88 -22.60 -0.35 9.34
N HIS A 89 -22.36 -0.61 8.05
CA HIS A 89 -22.20 0.45 7.04
C HIS A 89 -23.41 1.38 6.94
N GLN A 90 -24.61 0.92 7.28
CA GLN A 90 -25.82 1.74 7.24
C GLN A 90 -25.80 2.86 8.29
N TRP A 91 -24.95 2.74 9.31
CA TRP A 91 -24.82 3.67 10.43
C TRP A 91 -23.64 4.63 10.30
N ILE A 92 -22.84 4.51 9.24
CA ILE A 92 -21.69 5.38 8.99
C ILE A 92 -22.17 6.57 8.14
N GLN A 93 -21.92 7.78 8.63
CA GLN A 93 -22.19 9.02 7.91
C GLN A 93 -21.18 9.14 6.77
N THR A 94 -21.66 9.29 5.53
CA THR A 94 -20.80 9.57 4.38
C THR A 94 -20.84 11.06 4.05
N ASP A 95 -19.68 11.67 3.78
CA ASP A 95 -19.54 13.08 3.41
C ASP A 95 -20.41 13.48 2.20
N GLU A 96 -20.85 12.52 1.38
CA GLU A 96 -21.79 12.75 0.27
C GLU A 96 -23.19 13.21 0.72
N GLN A 97 -23.58 13.04 1.98
CA GLN A 97 -24.89 13.45 2.47
C GLN A 97 -25.02 14.94 2.79
N GLU A 98 -23.90 15.69 2.90
CA GLU A 98 -23.96 17.13 3.21
C GLU A 98 -24.05 18.04 1.97
N SER A 99 -23.84 17.54 0.74
CA SER A 99 -23.79 18.38 -0.46
C SER A 99 -25.00 18.33 -1.40
N PHE A 100 -26.05 17.53 -1.11
CA PHE A 100 -27.28 17.54 -1.93
C PHE A 100 -28.55 17.55 -1.09
N GLY A 101 -29.22 18.70 -1.08
CA GLY A 101 -30.58 18.82 -0.58
C GLY A 101 -31.53 17.79 -1.21
N LYS A 102 -32.25 17.07 -0.34
CA LYS A 102 -33.43 16.24 -0.57
C LYS A 102 -33.89 16.13 -2.04
N LYS A 103 -33.39 15.11 -2.76
CA LYS A 103 -34.17 14.40 -3.78
C LYS A 103 -33.97 12.90 -3.66
N SER A 104 -35.03 12.23 -3.23
CA SER A 104 -35.17 10.78 -3.21
C SER A 104 -35.09 10.22 -4.63
N GLY A 105 -33.95 9.67 -4.99
CA GLY A 105 -33.77 8.84 -6.18
C GLY A 105 -32.95 7.62 -5.80
N LYS A 106 -33.56 6.43 -5.83
CA LYS A 106 -32.85 5.14 -5.72
C LYS A 106 -31.85 5.03 -6.87
N LYS A 107 -30.63 5.52 -6.67
CA LYS A 107 -29.49 5.23 -7.54
C LYS A 107 -28.96 3.87 -7.10
N LYS A 108 -29.23 2.84 -7.91
CA LYS A 108 -28.61 1.51 -7.78
C LYS A 108 -27.10 1.73 -7.77
N SER A 109 -26.44 1.50 -6.63
CA SER A 109 -24.98 1.48 -6.61
C SER A 109 -24.53 0.35 -7.53
N LYS A 110 -23.64 0.66 -8.45
CA LYS A 110 -22.96 -0.34 -9.27
C LYS A 110 -22.16 -1.17 -8.25
N LYS A 111 -22.59 -2.41 -8.02
CA LYS A 111 -21.98 -3.37 -7.07
C LYS A 111 -20.57 -3.71 -7.60
N GLY A 112 -19.61 -2.82 -7.33
CA GLY A 112 -18.19 -3.06 -7.56
C GLY A 112 -17.68 -4.00 -6.50
N SER A 113 -16.86 -4.97 -6.90
CA SER A 113 -16.19 -5.98 -6.07
C SER A 113 -15.12 -5.35 -5.14
N ALA A 114 -15.45 -4.28 -4.42
CA ALA A 114 -14.53 -3.60 -3.52
C ALA A 114 -14.64 -4.18 -2.11
N VAL A 115 -13.50 -4.54 -1.53
CA VAL A 115 -13.39 -4.89 -0.12
C VAL A 115 -13.83 -3.69 0.72
N SER A 116 -14.76 -3.90 1.64
CA SER A 116 -15.26 -2.83 2.50
C SER A 116 -14.42 -2.71 3.76
N VAL A 117 -14.19 -1.49 4.26
CA VAL A 117 -13.39 -1.24 5.47
C VAL A 117 -14.20 -0.43 6.48
N ILE A 118 -14.34 -0.96 7.69
CA ILE A 118 -14.97 -0.29 8.84
C ILE A 118 -13.87 0.13 9.80
N ASN A 119 -13.69 1.44 9.95
CA ASN A 119 -12.74 1.99 10.92
C ASN A 119 -13.40 2.06 12.30
N LEU A 120 -12.69 1.54 13.29
CA LEU A 120 -13.06 1.56 14.69
C LEU A 120 -11.98 2.32 15.47
N ARG A 121 -12.37 2.99 16.54
CA ARG A 121 -11.47 3.65 17.48
C ARG A 121 -11.51 2.96 18.84
N LEU A 122 -10.34 2.55 19.30
CA LEU A 122 -10.13 1.99 20.64
C LEU A 122 -10.24 3.09 21.69
N MET A 123 -11.10 2.88 22.68
CA MET A 123 -11.32 3.76 23.82
C MET A 123 -11.42 2.94 25.11
N MET A 124 -11.27 3.64 26.22
CA MET A 124 -11.42 3.06 27.56
C MET A 124 -12.49 3.84 28.31
N GLU A 125 -13.51 3.12 28.79
CA GLU A 125 -14.55 3.70 29.61
C GLU A 125 -13.96 4.14 30.96
N VAL A 126 -14.13 5.42 31.29
CA VAL A 126 -13.65 6.02 32.54
C VAL A 126 -14.70 5.88 33.67
N SER A 127 -15.82 5.20 33.42
CA SER A 127 -16.92 5.11 34.38
C SER A 127 -16.55 4.20 35.56
N ARG A 128 -16.35 4.82 36.72
CA ARG A 128 -16.48 4.15 38.01
C ARG A 128 -17.73 4.70 38.68
N PRO A 129 -18.87 4.00 38.66
CA PRO A 129 -19.97 4.34 39.53
C PRO A 129 -19.59 3.98 40.97
N GLY A 130 -19.32 4.98 41.81
CA GLY A 130 -19.06 4.78 43.25
C GLY A 130 -18.48 6.02 43.92
N PRO A 131 -18.58 6.14 45.27
CA PRO A 131 -17.89 7.19 46.00
C PRO A 131 -16.38 7.02 45.78
N LEU A 132 -15.76 7.99 45.11
CA LEU A 132 -14.31 8.05 45.05
C LEU A 132 -13.81 8.31 46.49
N PRO A 133 -12.96 7.44 47.06
CA PRO A 133 -12.33 7.74 48.34
C PRO A 133 -11.60 9.09 48.22
N ALA A 134 -11.65 9.89 49.29
CA ALA A 134 -10.94 11.17 49.32
C ALA A 134 -9.47 10.95 48.93
N PRO A 135 -8.91 11.73 47.99
CA PRO A 135 -7.54 11.52 47.52
C PRO A 135 -6.58 11.72 48.69
N ILE A 136 -5.88 10.65 49.09
CA ILE A 136 -4.80 10.73 50.07
C ILE A 136 -3.53 11.08 49.31
N LEU A 137 -2.98 12.26 49.57
CA LEU A 137 -1.72 12.70 48.99
C LEU A 137 -0.57 12.28 49.92
N SER A 138 0.11 11.19 49.59
CA SER A 138 1.36 10.79 50.23
C SER A 138 2.54 11.26 49.39
N LYS A 139 3.53 11.89 50.04
CA LYS A 139 4.76 12.36 49.39
C LYS A 139 5.91 11.42 49.73
N THR A 140 6.39 10.69 48.73
CA THR A 140 7.63 9.90 48.82
C THR A 140 8.67 10.53 47.89
N VAL A 141 9.87 10.80 48.40
CA VAL A 141 10.98 11.35 47.60
C VAL A 141 11.91 10.20 47.25
N GLN A 142 11.92 9.78 45.99
CA GLN A 142 12.79 8.75 45.44
C GLN A 142 13.31 9.20 44.09
N LYS A 143 14.55 8.82 43.75
CA LYS A 143 15.07 8.96 42.38
C LYS A 143 14.61 7.75 41.58
N SER A 144 13.75 7.98 40.59
CA SER A 144 13.26 6.96 39.67
C SER A 144 13.35 7.52 38.24
N HIS A 145 13.49 6.64 37.26
CA HIS A 145 13.32 6.98 35.86
C HIS A 145 11.87 6.72 35.46
N PHE A 146 11.29 7.61 34.64
CA PHE A 146 9.94 7.46 34.12
C PHE A 146 9.99 7.32 32.61
N LEU A 147 9.49 6.20 32.10
CA LEU A 147 9.31 6.00 30.68
C LEU A 147 7.84 6.18 30.35
N SER A 148 7.56 7.05 29.39
CA SER A 148 6.21 7.33 28.91
C SER A 148 6.23 7.39 27.41
N THR A 149 5.40 6.58 26.76
CA THR A 149 5.19 6.64 25.32
C THR A 149 3.75 6.27 24.98
N THR A 150 3.31 6.64 23.78
CA THR A 150 2.01 6.27 23.25
C THR A 150 2.21 5.14 22.24
N LEU A 151 1.63 3.98 22.52
CA LEU A 151 1.61 2.84 21.62
C LEU A 151 0.52 3.07 20.55
N PRO A 152 0.88 3.05 19.26
CA PRO A 152 -0.08 3.22 18.18
C PRO A 152 -0.76 1.87 17.90
N MET A 153 -1.91 1.60 18.52
CA MET A 153 -2.66 0.39 18.19
C MET A 153 -3.27 0.54 16.81
N ASP A 154 -3.04 -0.45 15.94
CA ASP A 154 -3.71 -0.62 14.66
C ASP A 154 -3.92 -2.12 14.39
N CYS A 155 -5.12 -2.64 14.63
CA CYS A 155 -5.44 -4.05 14.49
C CYS A 155 -6.47 -4.26 13.39
N VAL A 156 -6.33 -5.34 12.63
CA VAL A 156 -7.22 -5.68 11.53
C VAL A 156 -7.78 -7.09 11.70
N VAL A 157 -9.07 -7.24 11.42
CA VAL A 157 -9.74 -8.53 11.32
C VAL A 157 -10.53 -8.56 10.02
N ARG A 158 -10.35 -9.62 9.25
CA ARG A 158 -11.15 -9.91 8.05
C ARG A 158 -12.35 -10.77 8.45
N THR A 159 -13.53 -10.35 8.01
CA THR A 159 -14.77 -11.08 8.26
C THR A 159 -15.42 -11.53 6.95
N SER A 160 -16.13 -12.66 7.02
CA SER A 160 -16.96 -13.15 5.93
C SER A 160 -18.29 -12.41 5.89
N CYS A 161 -19.06 -12.54 4.81
CA CYS A 161 -20.42 -11.97 4.72
C CYS A 161 -21.38 -12.48 5.81
N ASN A 162 -21.11 -13.63 6.41
CA ASN A 162 -21.96 -14.22 7.45
C ASN A 162 -21.46 -13.95 8.88
N SER A 163 -20.36 -13.22 9.03
CA SER A 163 -19.76 -12.99 10.34
C SER A 163 -20.55 -11.94 11.13
N THR A 164 -20.89 -12.29 12.36
CA THR A 164 -21.63 -11.41 13.28
C THR A 164 -20.69 -10.41 13.96
N ILE A 165 -21.26 -9.34 14.55
CA ILE A 165 -20.51 -8.39 15.37
C ILE A 165 -19.84 -9.10 16.54
N LYS A 166 -20.50 -10.10 17.12
CA LYS A 166 -19.92 -10.91 18.19
C LYS A 166 -18.64 -11.62 17.74
N ASP A 167 -18.70 -12.36 16.64
CA ASP A 167 -17.53 -13.07 16.11
C ASP A 167 -16.39 -12.09 15.81
N ALA A 168 -16.71 -10.93 15.24
CA ALA A 168 -15.71 -9.92 14.92
C ALA A 168 -15.08 -9.30 16.19
N CYS A 169 -15.88 -9.03 17.22
CA CYS A 169 -15.39 -8.49 18.49
C CYS A 169 -14.48 -9.47 19.23
N GLU A 170 -14.82 -10.77 19.25
CA GLU A 170 -13.98 -11.80 19.86
C GLU A 170 -12.60 -11.83 19.18
N HIS A 171 -12.56 -11.90 17.85
CA HIS A 171 -11.30 -11.84 17.10
C HIS A 171 -10.54 -10.52 17.25
N LEU A 172 -11.24 -9.37 17.33
CA LEU A 172 -10.61 -8.06 17.52
C LEU A 172 -9.93 -7.94 18.88
N VAL A 173 -10.57 -8.42 19.95
CA VAL A 173 -9.97 -8.41 21.30
C VAL A 173 -8.75 -9.32 21.36
N GLU A 174 -8.81 -10.48 20.73
CA GLU A 174 -7.65 -11.37 20.59
C GLU A 174 -6.53 -10.73 19.78
N ALA A 175 -6.84 -10.07 18.65
CA ALA A 175 -5.88 -9.37 17.82
C ALA A 175 -5.20 -8.20 18.57
N LEU A 176 -5.96 -7.42 19.33
CA LEU A 176 -5.44 -6.34 20.20
C LEU A 176 -4.46 -6.89 21.24
N ALA A 177 -4.82 -7.99 21.91
CA ALA A 177 -3.97 -8.61 22.91
C ALA A 177 -2.70 -9.22 22.27
N HIS A 178 -2.83 -9.86 21.11
CA HIS A 178 -1.72 -10.43 20.36
C HIS A 178 -0.75 -9.34 19.89
N GLN A 179 -1.26 -8.24 19.33
CA GLN A 179 -0.43 -7.11 18.94
C GLN A 179 0.36 -6.53 20.12
N LEU A 180 -0.23 -6.43 21.31
CA LEU A 180 0.50 -6.01 22.51
C LEU A 180 1.63 -6.98 22.89
N CYS A 181 1.47 -8.30 22.66
CA CYS A 181 2.56 -9.26 22.81
C CYS A 181 3.69 -9.01 21.80
N GLU A 182 3.37 -8.75 20.53
CA GLU A 182 4.39 -8.46 19.51
C GLU A 182 5.09 -7.12 19.75
N MET A 183 4.34 -6.09 20.16
CA MET A 183 4.88 -4.80 20.59
C MET A 183 5.83 -4.95 21.78
N GLU A 184 5.50 -5.79 22.75
CA GLU A 184 6.40 -6.11 23.86
C GLU A 184 7.71 -6.73 23.35
N LYS A 185 7.64 -7.76 22.50
CA LYS A 185 8.84 -8.41 21.93
C LYS A 185 9.74 -7.40 21.21
N VAL A 186 9.17 -6.59 20.32
CA VAL A 186 9.93 -5.58 19.54
C VAL A 186 10.55 -4.53 20.47
N THR A 187 9.80 -4.08 21.48
CA THR A 187 10.28 -3.11 22.49
C THR A 187 11.47 -3.66 23.26
N LEU A 188 11.39 -4.90 23.73
CA LEU A 188 12.46 -5.55 24.50
C LEU A 188 13.70 -5.85 23.65
N GLN A 189 13.51 -6.28 22.40
CA GLN A 189 14.61 -6.58 21.46
C GLN A 189 15.41 -5.33 21.07
N HIS A 190 14.77 -4.18 20.96
CA HIS A 190 15.41 -2.93 20.50
C HIS A 190 15.73 -1.94 21.63
N MET A 191 15.57 -2.35 22.89
CA MET A 191 15.88 -1.52 24.05
C MET A 191 17.39 -1.25 24.14
N LYS A 192 17.78 0.03 24.19
CA LYS A 192 19.17 0.46 24.40
C LYS A 192 19.28 1.31 25.65
N GLY A 193 19.73 0.71 26.76
CA GLY A 193 19.73 1.36 28.07
C GLY A 193 18.31 1.78 28.46
N THR A 194 18.09 3.08 28.67
CA THR A 194 16.76 3.64 29.00
C THR A 194 15.98 4.15 27.79
N SER A 195 16.47 3.94 26.56
CA SER A 195 15.78 4.36 25.35
C SER A 195 14.90 3.25 24.81
N LEU A 196 13.63 3.56 24.55
CA LEU A 196 12.66 2.69 23.90
C LEU A 196 12.34 3.23 22.51
N LEU A 197 12.26 2.33 21.52
CA LEU A 197 11.70 2.63 20.22
C LEU A 197 10.21 2.29 20.25
N VAL A 198 9.40 3.13 19.61
CA VAL A 198 7.96 2.89 19.51
C VAL A 198 7.72 1.72 18.56
N PRO A 199 7.03 0.65 18.98
CA PRO A 199 6.66 -0.43 18.08
C PRO A 199 5.48 -0.02 17.20
N GLU A 200 5.65 -0.09 15.88
CA GLU A 200 4.68 0.31 14.85
C GLU A 200 4.11 -0.93 14.16
N PRO A 201 2.79 -1.20 14.29
CA PRO A 201 2.13 -2.26 13.53
C PRO A 201 1.93 -1.82 12.08
N LEU A 202 2.27 -2.72 11.15
CA LEU A 202 2.02 -2.58 9.72
C LEU A 202 1.31 -3.82 9.20
N HIS A 203 0.38 -3.62 8.27
CA HIS A 203 -0.40 -4.70 7.68
C HIS A 203 0.13 -5.03 6.30
N PHE A 204 0.25 -6.31 5.96
CA PHE A 204 0.77 -6.79 4.68
C PHE A 204 -0.22 -7.75 4.06
N LEU A 205 -0.56 -7.55 2.78
CA LEU A 205 -1.41 -8.47 2.05
C LEU A 205 -0.53 -9.49 1.33
N LEU A 206 -0.45 -10.69 1.88
CA LEU A 206 0.30 -11.81 1.32
C LEU A 206 -0.56 -12.59 0.30
N PRO A 207 0.08 -13.37 -0.59
CA PRO A 207 -0.63 -14.28 -1.47
C PRO A 207 -1.58 -15.22 -0.70
N GLU A 208 -2.69 -15.59 -1.34
CA GLU A 208 -3.61 -16.59 -0.80
C GLU A 208 -2.89 -17.93 -0.58
N PRO A 209 -3.24 -18.69 0.47
CA PRO A 209 -4.39 -18.49 1.38
C PRO A 209 -4.10 -17.61 2.62
N THR A 210 -2.90 -17.04 2.74
CA THR A 210 -2.48 -16.35 3.98
C THR A 210 -3.20 -15.02 4.18
N GLY A 211 -3.35 -14.21 3.13
CA GLY A 211 -4.09 -12.96 3.19
C GLY A 211 -3.40 -11.88 4.04
N LEU A 212 -4.19 -11.12 4.82
CA LEU A 212 -3.71 -9.94 5.55
C LEU A 212 -3.04 -10.34 6.87
N VAL A 213 -1.78 -9.97 7.04
CA VAL A 213 -0.99 -10.23 8.25
C VAL A 213 -0.51 -8.92 8.87
N THR A 214 -0.30 -8.91 10.18
CA THR A 214 0.23 -7.75 10.91
C THR A 214 1.63 -8.05 11.42
N VAL A 215 2.57 -7.17 11.13
CA VAL A 215 3.96 -7.24 11.61
C VAL A 215 4.27 -5.97 12.36
N VAL A 216 4.98 -6.07 13.49
CA VAL A 216 5.38 -4.93 14.29
C VAL A 216 6.85 -4.62 14.04
N TYR A 217 7.15 -3.39 13.65
CA TYR A 217 8.51 -2.89 13.45
C TYR A 217 8.88 -1.79 14.43
N PRO A 218 10.15 -1.66 14.82
CA PRO A 218 10.60 -0.53 15.63
C PRO A 218 10.66 0.76 14.80
N ALA A 219 9.98 1.80 15.26
CA ALA A 219 10.01 3.14 14.66
C ALA A 219 11.45 3.67 14.60
N GLY A 220 11.80 4.29 13.47
CA GLY A 220 13.12 4.91 13.26
C GLY A 220 14.25 3.95 12.87
N VAL A 221 14.02 2.64 12.83
CA VAL A 221 14.99 1.67 12.29
C VAL A 221 14.73 1.47 10.79
N PRO A 222 15.70 1.76 9.90
CA PRO A 222 15.51 1.63 8.45
C PRO A 222 15.36 0.17 8.01
N ASP A 223 14.70 -0.06 6.88
CA ASP A 223 14.44 -1.41 6.36
C ASP A 223 15.73 -2.19 6.07
N SER A 224 16.84 -1.49 5.76
CA SER A 224 18.16 -2.10 5.57
C SER A 224 18.68 -2.83 6.82
N GLN A 225 18.24 -2.47 8.03
CA GLN A 225 18.66 -3.10 9.29
C GLN A 225 17.68 -4.21 9.75
N LEU A 226 16.55 -4.37 9.07
CA LEU A 226 15.48 -5.30 9.44
C LEU A 226 15.44 -6.54 8.52
N GLU A 227 16.50 -6.77 7.73
CA GLU A 227 16.56 -7.88 6.77
C GLU A 227 16.46 -9.25 7.46
N THR A 228 17.13 -9.45 8.59
CA THR A 228 17.06 -10.72 9.34
C THR A 228 15.63 -11.04 9.77
N GLN A 229 14.91 -10.05 10.34
CA GLN A 229 13.51 -10.21 10.72
C GLN A 229 12.63 -10.53 9.50
N ARG A 230 12.90 -9.91 8.34
CA ARG A 230 12.18 -10.23 7.09
C ARG A 230 12.46 -11.65 6.58
N LYS A 231 13.68 -12.17 6.70
CA LYS A 231 14.00 -13.58 6.38
C LYS A 231 13.19 -14.54 7.22
N GLU A 232 13.09 -14.27 8.52
CA GLU A 232 12.28 -15.07 9.45
C GLU A 232 10.80 -15.04 9.06
N LEU A 233 10.26 -13.87 8.69
CA LEU A 233 8.89 -13.74 8.20
C LEU A 233 8.67 -14.49 6.87
N HIS A 234 9.60 -14.40 5.92
CA HIS A 234 9.54 -15.18 4.68
C HIS A 234 9.47 -16.68 4.96
N GLN A 235 10.34 -17.18 5.85
CA GLN A 235 10.32 -18.58 6.25
C GLN A 235 9.02 -18.96 6.96
N GLN A 236 8.53 -18.12 7.87
CA GLN A 236 7.30 -18.34 8.62
C GLN A 236 6.07 -18.46 7.70
N PHE A 237 6.01 -17.65 6.64
CA PHE A 237 4.89 -17.61 5.70
C PHE A 237 5.15 -18.38 4.39
N GLU A 238 6.23 -19.17 4.33
CA GLU A 238 6.61 -19.99 3.17
C GLU A 238 6.71 -19.18 1.86
N LEU A 239 7.17 -17.93 1.97
CA LEU A 239 7.30 -17.02 0.83
C LEU A 239 8.64 -17.23 0.11
N PRO A 240 8.67 -17.07 -1.22
CA PRO A 240 9.92 -17.11 -1.96
C PRO A 240 10.81 -15.91 -1.61
N ASP A 241 12.12 -16.14 -1.53
CA ASP A 241 13.14 -15.09 -1.39
C ASP A 241 13.48 -14.42 -2.74
N ASP A 242 12.45 -14.17 -3.55
CA ASP A 242 12.58 -13.59 -4.90
C ASP A 242 12.22 -12.10 -4.95
N ARG A 243 11.42 -11.60 -4.00
CA ARG A 243 10.94 -10.22 -3.93
C ARG A 243 10.66 -9.76 -2.49
N PRO A 244 10.64 -8.45 -2.22
CA PRO A 244 10.19 -7.93 -0.94
C PRO A 244 8.68 -8.13 -0.71
N TYR A 245 8.31 -8.63 0.47
CA TYR A 245 6.92 -8.69 0.94
C TYR A 245 6.66 -7.85 2.20
N PHE A 246 7.67 -7.63 3.04
CA PHE A 246 7.51 -7.04 4.38
C PHE A 246 8.29 -5.73 4.57
N ARG A 247 8.74 -5.07 3.51
CA ARG A 247 9.28 -3.71 3.66
C ARG A 247 8.17 -2.73 3.91
N ARG A 248 8.45 -1.58 4.54
CA ARG A 248 7.41 -0.60 4.86
C ARG A 248 6.62 -0.13 3.64
N ALA A 249 7.28 -0.05 2.48
CA ALA A 249 6.65 0.27 1.20
C ALA A 249 5.62 -0.78 0.73
N ASN A 250 5.72 -2.03 1.19
CA ASN A 250 4.78 -3.12 0.87
C ASN A 250 3.57 -3.16 1.81
N ALA A 251 3.47 -2.24 2.78
CA ALA A 251 2.32 -2.17 3.66
C ALA A 251 1.03 -1.99 2.84
N TYR A 252 0.00 -2.72 3.23
CA TYR A 252 -1.30 -2.73 2.58
C TYR A 252 -1.93 -1.35 2.68
N HIS A 253 -2.22 -0.76 1.53
CA HIS A 253 -2.97 0.47 1.44
C HIS A 253 -4.47 0.17 1.47
N PHE A 254 -5.16 0.64 2.51
CA PHE A 254 -6.59 0.40 2.67
C PHE A 254 -7.39 1.22 1.66
N PRO A 255 -8.38 0.65 0.96
CA PRO A 255 -9.12 1.34 -0.10
C PRO A 255 -9.83 2.64 0.30
N ASN A 256 -10.08 2.84 1.59
CA ASN A 256 -10.72 4.03 2.14
C ASN A 256 -9.71 5.12 2.58
N GLU A 257 -8.40 4.91 2.39
CA GLU A 257 -7.38 5.90 2.68
C GLU A 257 -6.95 6.60 1.39
N PRO A 258 -6.91 7.94 1.34
CA PRO A 258 -6.38 8.64 0.18
C PRO A 258 -4.85 8.58 0.17
N TYR A 259 -4.26 8.48 -1.02
CA TYR A 259 -2.82 8.72 -1.20
C TYR A 259 -2.52 10.21 -1.00
N ARG A 260 -1.63 10.52 -0.06
CA ARG A 260 -1.30 11.91 0.32
C ARG A 260 -0.56 12.69 -0.76
N ASP A 261 0.07 11.98 -1.70
CA ASP A 261 0.81 12.58 -2.82
C ASP A 261 -0.10 12.96 -4.01
N GLY A 262 -1.36 12.54 -3.98
CA GLY A 262 -2.37 12.89 -4.99
C GLY A 262 -2.31 12.09 -6.28
N TYR A 263 -1.28 11.26 -6.51
CA TYR A 263 -1.17 10.50 -7.77
C TYR A 263 -2.11 9.29 -7.81
N LEU A 264 -2.77 9.07 -8.93
CA LEU A 264 -3.55 7.85 -9.14
C LEU A 264 -2.65 6.61 -9.12
N ARG A 265 -3.14 5.57 -8.44
CA ARG A 265 -2.50 4.24 -8.43
C ARG A 265 -3.25 3.28 -9.33
N ASN A 266 -2.49 2.49 -10.08
CA ASN A 266 -3.00 1.36 -10.86
C ASN A 266 -4.30 1.65 -11.64
N PRO A 267 -4.38 2.74 -12.43
CA PRO A 267 -5.61 3.10 -13.16
C PRO A 267 -6.12 1.98 -14.07
N HIS A 268 -5.24 1.07 -14.50
CA HIS A 268 -5.61 -0.09 -15.30
C HIS A 268 -6.57 -1.09 -14.63
N LEU A 269 -6.68 -1.10 -13.29
CA LEU A 269 -7.49 -2.10 -12.58
C LEU A 269 -9.00 -1.95 -12.82
N VAL A 270 -9.47 -0.76 -13.21
CA VAL A 270 -10.90 -0.55 -13.51
C VAL A 270 -11.27 -0.89 -14.95
N LEU A 271 -10.29 -1.23 -15.79
CA LEU A 271 -10.51 -1.53 -17.20
C LEU A 271 -11.03 -2.95 -17.40
N THR A 272 -11.94 -3.12 -18.36
CA THR A 272 -12.31 -4.44 -18.84
C THR A 272 -11.21 -4.99 -19.75
N HIS A 273 -10.78 -6.22 -19.49
CA HIS A 273 -9.80 -6.90 -20.34
C HIS A 273 -10.40 -7.30 -21.70
N PRO A 274 -9.64 -7.20 -22.80
CA PRO A 274 -10.11 -7.62 -24.11
C PRO A 274 -10.23 -9.15 -24.15
N THR A 275 -11.33 -9.64 -24.70
CA THR A 275 -11.50 -11.06 -25.01
C THR A 275 -10.87 -11.34 -26.37
N LEU A 276 -9.81 -12.14 -26.39
CA LEU A 276 -9.19 -12.67 -27.60
C LEU A 276 -9.39 -14.18 -27.63
N ASP A 277 -9.52 -14.76 -28.82
CA ASP A 277 -9.65 -16.20 -28.96
C ASP A 277 -8.36 -16.90 -28.50
N ASP A 278 -8.48 -17.82 -27.54
CA ASP A 278 -7.35 -18.44 -26.82
C ASP A 278 -6.31 -17.42 -26.29
N GLY A 279 -6.78 -16.22 -25.95
CA GLY A 279 -5.95 -15.13 -25.46
C GLY A 279 -5.71 -15.19 -23.96
N LYS A 280 -4.48 -14.87 -23.55
CA LYS A 280 -4.11 -14.68 -22.14
C LYS A 280 -3.68 -13.25 -21.89
N VAL A 281 -3.99 -12.75 -20.69
CA VAL A 281 -3.64 -11.41 -20.24
C VAL A 281 -2.45 -11.51 -19.31
N TYR A 282 -1.39 -10.74 -19.60
CA TYR A 282 -0.17 -10.65 -18.82
C TYR A 282 0.04 -9.18 -18.43
N LEU A 283 0.10 -8.89 -17.14
CA LEU A 283 0.11 -7.52 -16.61
C LEU A 283 1.33 -7.28 -15.72
N VAL A 284 1.61 -6.00 -15.52
CA VAL A 284 2.43 -5.50 -14.41
C VAL A 284 1.95 -6.11 -13.08
N GLN A 285 2.89 -6.50 -12.23
CA GLN A 285 2.65 -7.08 -10.91
C GLN A 285 2.99 -6.05 -9.84
N GLY A 286 2.03 -5.68 -9.00
CA GLY A 286 2.23 -4.72 -7.92
C GLY A 286 1.64 -3.33 -8.20
N ILE A 287 2.08 -2.35 -7.42
CA ILE A 287 1.53 -0.99 -7.38
C ILE A 287 2.50 -0.01 -8.04
N TYR A 288 1.96 0.89 -8.87
CA TYR A 288 2.67 2.02 -9.45
C TYR A 288 1.76 3.26 -9.46
N SER A 289 2.35 4.46 -9.44
CA SER A 289 1.64 5.72 -9.67
C SER A 289 1.70 6.14 -11.13
N TYR A 290 0.61 6.74 -11.61
CA TYR A 290 0.55 7.32 -12.95
C TYR A 290 1.18 8.71 -12.97
N HIS A 291 2.35 8.81 -13.61
CA HIS A 291 2.98 10.09 -13.88
C HIS A 291 2.70 10.55 -15.31
N HIS A 292 2.26 11.81 -15.47
CA HIS A 292 1.86 12.41 -16.74
C HIS A 292 2.19 13.91 -16.79
N TYR A 293 1.95 14.56 -17.92
CA TYR A 293 2.22 15.98 -18.11
C TYR A 293 1.52 16.88 -17.10
N MET A 294 2.13 18.05 -16.86
CA MET A 294 1.61 19.12 -16.00
C MET A 294 1.58 18.81 -14.51
N GLN A 295 2.11 17.66 -14.09
CA GLN A 295 2.33 17.34 -12.67
C GLN A 295 3.58 18.07 -12.12
N ASP A 296 3.73 18.12 -10.80
CA ASP A 296 4.89 18.69 -10.09
C ASP A 296 5.15 20.18 -10.35
N ARG A 297 4.15 20.92 -10.85
CA ARG A 297 4.29 22.31 -11.32
C ARG A 297 5.30 22.44 -12.48
N MET A 298 5.45 21.39 -13.29
CA MET A 298 6.31 21.38 -14.46
C MET A 298 5.47 21.35 -15.73
N ASP A 299 5.61 22.37 -16.58
CA ASP A 299 5.09 22.34 -17.94
C ASP A 299 6.08 21.60 -18.84
N ASP A 300 5.90 20.28 -18.89
CA ASP A 300 6.67 19.36 -19.70
C ASP A 300 5.95 18.91 -20.98
N ASN A 301 4.88 19.62 -21.34
CA ASN A 301 4.10 19.31 -22.52
C ASN A 301 4.95 19.41 -23.79
N GLY A 302 4.95 18.34 -24.57
CA GLY A 302 5.69 18.22 -25.83
C GLY A 302 7.12 17.69 -25.73
N TRP A 303 7.66 17.45 -24.53
CA TRP A 303 9.04 16.93 -24.39
C TRP A 303 9.27 15.99 -23.19
N GLY A 304 8.35 15.94 -22.21
CA GLY A 304 8.51 15.18 -20.98
C GLY A 304 8.10 13.71 -21.04
N CYS A 305 7.60 13.19 -22.17
CA CYS A 305 6.87 11.91 -22.20
C CYS A 305 7.68 10.74 -21.63
N ALA A 306 8.96 10.64 -22.00
CA ALA A 306 9.87 9.62 -21.49
C ALA A 306 10.24 9.84 -20.01
N TYR A 307 10.32 11.09 -19.55
CA TYR A 307 10.53 11.41 -18.13
C TYR A 307 9.37 10.91 -17.27
N ARG A 308 8.13 11.14 -17.70
CA ARG A 308 6.92 10.69 -17.00
C ARG A 308 6.77 9.17 -17.01
N SER A 309 7.10 8.52 -18.13
CA SER A 309 7.19 7.06 -18.20
C SER A 309 8.24 6.50 -17.23
N LEU A 310 9.43 7.11 -17.18
CA LEU A 310 10.48 6.76 -16.22
C LEU A 310 10.02 6.98 -14.76
N GLN A 311 9.33 8.07 -14.46
CA GLN A 311 8.78 8.32 -13.11
C GLN A 311 7.77 7.23 -12.70
N THR A 312 6.94 6.77 -13.63
CA THR A 312 6.03 5.62 -13.42
C THR A 312 6.80 4.33 -13.11
N ILE A 313 7.93 4.08 -13.80
CA ILE A 313 8.79 2.94 -13.50
C ILE A 313 9.45 3.09 -12.12
N CYS A 314 10.01 4.25 -11.81
CA CYS A 314 10.62 4.54 -10.51
C CYS A 314 9.62 4.36 -9.37
N SER A 315 8.37 4.81 -9.55
CA SER A 315 7.34 4.67 -8.53
C SER A 315 6.93 3.22 -8.30
N TRP A 316 7.00 2.37 -9.33
CA TRP A 316 6.83 0.92 -9.18
C TRP A 316 7.93 0.34 -8.29
N PHE A 317 9.21 0.61 -8.59
CA PHE A 317 10.32 0.08 -7.78
C PHE A 317 10.27 0.58 -6.33
N GLN A 318 9.88 1.84 -6.12
CA GLN A 318 9.68 2.41 -4.80
C GLN A 318 8.57 1.69 -4.03
N GLN A 319 7.40 1.56 -4.65
CA GLN A 319 6.21 0.95 -4.01
C GLN A 319 6.32 -0.56 -3.83
N GLN A 320 7.16 -1.22 -4.62
CA GLN A 320 7.46 -2.64 -4.44
C GLN A 320 8.60 -2.88 -3.44
N GLY A 321 9.16 -1.82 -2.84
CA GLY A 321 10.17 -1.92 -1.78
C GLY A 321 11.59 -2.23 -2.27
N TYR A 322 11.85 -2.17 -3.58
CA TYR A 322 13.20 -2.36 -4.11
C TYR A 322 14.13 -1.20 -3.78
N VAL A 323 13.57 0.02 -3.68
CA VAL A 323 14.30 1.24 -3.38
C VAL A 323 13.51 2.11 -2.41
N GLU A 324 14.22 2.82 -1.54
CA GLU A 324 13.63 3.84 -0.66
C GLU A 324 13.66 5.25 -1.30
N ARG A 325 14.36 5.38 -2.44
CA ARG A 325 14.55 6.65 -3.12
C ARG A 325 13.20 7.20 -3.62
N PRO A 326 12.92 8.50 -3.42
CA PRO A 326 11.78 9.16 -4.05
C PRO A 326 11.83 9.11 -5.58
N VAL A 327 10.66 9.22 -6.21
CA VAL A 327 10.54 9.39 -7.66
C VAL A 327 11.31 10.65 -8.09
N PRO A 328 12.23 10.56 -9.07
CA PRO A 328 13.10 11.67 -9.43
C PRO A 328 12.37 12.72 -10.28
N THR A 329 12.76 13.98 -10.10
CA THR A 329 12.33 15.11 -10.93
C THR A 329 13.02 15.12 -12.29
N HIS A 330 12.49 15.86 -13.28
CA HIS A 330 13.16 16.01 -14.60
C HIS A 330 14.60 16.51 -14.46
N ARG A 331 14.84 17.45 -13.54
CA ARG A 331 16.18 18.01 -13.32
C ARG A 331 17.14 16.96 -12.75
N GLU A 332 16.70 16.13 -11.82
CA GLU A 332 17.52 15.03 -11.28
C GLU A 332 17.79 13.95 -12.32
N ILE A 333 16.80 13.62 -13.17
CA ILE A 333 16.97 12.71 -14.30
C ILE A 333 18.02 13.27 -15.28
N GLN A 334 17.92 14.55 -15.63
CA GLN A 334 18.91 15.22 -16.49
C GLN A 334 20.30 15.24 -15.84
N GLN A 335 20.38 15.51 -14.54
CA GLN A 335 21.65 15.50 -13.81
C GLN A 335 22.27 14.11 -13.82
N ALA A 336 21.48 13.05 -13.62
CA ALA A 336 21.98 11.67 -13.66
C ALA A 336 22.61 11.32 -15.02
N LEU A 337 22.05 11.81 -16.13
CA LEU A 337 22.62 11.62 -17.47
C LEU A 337 23.93 12.39 -17.69
N VAL A 338 24.06 13.58 -17.08
CA VAL A 338 25.31 14.33 -17.09
C VAL A 338 26.37 13.65 -16.22
N ASP A 339 25.99 13.16 -15.06
CA ASP A 339 26.91 12.53 -14.09
C ASP A 339 27.57 11.26 -14.67
N ILE A 340 26.86 10.51 -15.52
CA ILE A 340 27.40 9.32 -16.21
C ILE A 340 28.11 9.67 -17.54
N GLY A 341 28.19 10.95 -17.91
CA GLY A 341 28.85 11.42 -19.12
C GLY A 341 28.07 11.22 -20.43
N ASP A 342 26.79 10.86 -20.37
CA ASP A 342 25.93 10.69 -21.56
C ASP A 342 25.57 12.05 -22.19
N LYS A 343 25.33 13.06 -21.36
CA LYS A 343 24.94 14.41 -21.79
C LYS A 343 25.92 15.48 -21.30
N GLN A 344 25.95 16.61 -22.00
CA GLN A 344 26.72 17.80 -21.61
C GLN A 344 26.02 18.53 -20.44
N PRO A 345 26.74 19.29 -19.60
CA PRO A 345 26.16 20.01 -18.45
C PRO A 345 24.99 20.95 -18.80
N SER A 346 24.97 21.51 -20.01
CA SER A 346 23.87 22.35 -20.51
C SER A 346 22.54 21.61 -20.69
N PHE A 347 22.55 20.28 -20.62
CA PHE A 347 21.34 19.45 -20.68
C PHE A 347 20.46 19.62 -19.44
N VAL A 348 21.05 19.93 -18.28
CA VAL A 348 20.32 20.13 -17.04
C VAL A 348 19.55 21.45 -17.07
N GLY A 349 18.25 21.38 -16.83
CA GLY A 349 17.31 22.49 -16.99
C GLY A 349 16.84 22.71 -18.43
N SER A 350 17.28 21.89 -19.38
CA SER A 350 16.78 21.94 -20.76
C SER A 350 15.36 21.34 -20.87
N ARG A 351 14.74 21.51 -22.04
CA ARG A 351 13.47 20.88 -22.43
C ARG A 351 13.68 19.81 -23.50
N GLN A 352 14.85 19.18 -23.51
CA GLN A 352 15.15 18.13 -24.47
C GLN A 352 14.48 16.81 -24.06
N TRP A 353 13.98 16.07 -25.04
CA TRP A 353 13.43 14.73 -24.82
C TRP A 353 14.57 13.71 -24.61
N ILE A 354 14.23 12.57 -24.01
CA ILE A 354 15.12 11.41 -23.81
C ILE A 354 14.49 10.16 -24.40
N GLY A 355 15.30 9.15 -24.72
CA GLY A 355 14.84 7.87 -25.26
C GLY A 355 14.98 6.72 -24.26
N SER A 356 14.70 5.50 -24.74
CA SER A 356 14.75 4.28 -23.93
C SER A 356 16.16 3.95 -23.41
N ILE A 357 17.21 4.37 -24.11
CA ILE A 357 18.60 4.16 -23.69
C ILE A 357 18.93 5.06 -22.49
N GLU A 358 18.57 6.33 -22.56
CA GLU A 358 18.72 7.26 -21.43
C GLU A 358 17.87 6.81 -20.23
N VAL A 359 16.63 6.35 -20.45
CA VAL A 359 15.77 5.79 -19.40
C VAL A 359 16.48 4.61 -18.69
N GLN A 360 17.03 3.66 -19.43
CA GLN A 360 17.82 2.56 -18.87
C GLN A 360 19.01 3.06 -18.06
N ALA A 361 19.76 4.04 -18.60
CA ALA A 361 20.95 4.56 -17.95
C ALA A 361 20.62 5.25 -16.62
N VAL A 362 19.51 6.00 -16.57
CA VAL A 362 19.03 6.66 -15.36
C VAL A 362 18.52 5.66 -14.34
N LEU A 363 17.77 4.63 -14.75
CA LEU A 363 17.35 3.55 -13.85
C LEU A 363 18.54 2.86 -13.18
N ASN A 364 19.59 2.58 -13.95
CA ASN A 364 20.81 2.00 -13.41
C ASN A 364 21.52 2.96 -12.45
N GLN A 365 21.72 4.22 -12.84
CA GLN A 365 22.46 5.20 -12.04
C GLN A 365 21.75 5.58 -10.74
N MET A 366 20.43 5.77 -10.79
CA MET A 366 19.68 6.31 -9.65
C MET A 366 19.16 5.22 -8.71
N LEU A 367 18.83 4.04 -9.25
CA LEU A 367 18.15 2.96 -8.52
C LEU A 367 18.96 1.65 -8.48
N GLY A 368 20.07 1.54 -9.22
CA GLY A 368 20.80 0.27 -9.37
C GLY A 368 20.02 -0.78 -10.17
N VAL A 369 19.06 -0.36 -11.00
CA VAL A 369 18.17 -1.26 -11.76
C VAL A 369 18.74 -1.51 -13.15
N THR A 370 19.08 -2.77 -13.42
CA THR A 370 19.42 -3.22 -14.77
C THR A 370 18.15 -3.32 -15.63
N SER A 371 18.24 -2.93 -16.90
CA SER A 371 17.14 -3.08 -17.87
C SER A 371 17.61 -3.79 -19.14
N LYS A 372 16.70 -4.47 -19.83
CA LYS A 372 16.93 -4.98 -21.19
C LYS A 372 16.34 -4.02 -22.21
N ILE A 373 17.07 -3.72 -23.28
CA ILE A 373 16.52 -3.00 -24.44
C ILE A 373 16.08 -3.99 -25.50
N MET A 374 14.82 -3.87 -25.93
CA MET A 374 14.29 -4.59 -27.07
C MET A 374 14.13 -3.61 -28.24
N PHE A 375 14.90 -3.86 -29.29
CA PHE A 375 14.88 -3.07 -30.52
C PHE A 375 13.86 -3.65 -31.50
N VAL A 376 13.05 -2.78 -32.09
CA VAL A 376 12.05 -3.13 -33.10
C VAL A 376 12.22 -2.16 -34.26
N SER A 377 12.46 -2.67 -35.46
CA SER A 377 12.86 -1.84 -36.60
C SER A 377 11.68 -1.04 -37.17
N GLN A 378 10.47 -1.59 -37.08
CA GLN A 378 9.24 -1.01 -37.61
C GLN A 378 8.06 -1.31 -36.67
N GLY A 379 7.13 -0.37 -36.48
CA GLY A 379 5.96 -0.59 -35.61
C GLY A 379 5.08 -1.76 -36.03
N SER A 380 5.06 -2.10 -37.33
CA SER A 380 4.39 -3.29 -37.85
C SER A 380 4.94 -4.61 -37.29
N GLU A 381 6.19 -4.62 -36.83
CA GLU A 381 6.83 -5.80 -36.23
C GLU A 381 6.52 -5.94 -34.73
N LEU A 382 5.93 -4.94 -34.07
CA LEU A 382 5.64 -5.00 -32.62
C LEU A 382 4.73 -6.17 -32.27
N ALA A 383 3.83 -6.55 -33.17
CA ALA A 383 2.94 -7.69 -32.95
C ALA A 383 3.70 -9.02 -32.81
N SER A 384 4.88 -9.13 -33.45
CA SER A 384 5.74 -10.31 -33.33
C SER A 384 6.40 -10.45 -31.95
N LYS A 385 6.39 -9.39 -31.12
CA LYS A 385 7.02 -9.34 -29.79
C LYS A 385 6.12 -9.77 -28.64
N GLY A 386 4.94 -10.31 -28.95
CA GLY A 386 3.96 -10.76 -27.96
C GLY A 386 4.53 -11.77 -26.96
N ARG A 387 5.36 -12.72 -27.42
CA ARG A 387 5.99 -13.74 -26.57
C ARG A 387 6.93 -13.12 -25.55
N GLU A 388 7.82 -12.25 -26.00
CA GLU A 388 8.81 -11.62 -25.15
C GLU A 388 8.15 -10.69 -24.12
N LEU A 389 7.12 -9.93 -24.52
CA LEU A 389 6.36 -9.08 -23.59
C LEU A 389 5.56 -9.89 -22.58
N ALA A 390 4.85 -10.94 -23.02
CA ALA A 390 4.14 -11.83 -22.12
C ALA A 390 5.07 -12.47 -21.09
N ASN A 391 6.25 -12.94 -21.53
CA ASN A 391 7.25 -13.50 -20.63
C ASN A 391 7.79 -12.45 -19.65
N HIS A 392 8.07 -11.22 -20.11
CA HIS A 392 8.48 -10.12 -19.23
C HIS A 392 7.46 -9.85 -18.12
N PHE A 393 6.18 -9.72 -18.45
CA PHE A 393 5.15 -9.47 -17.43
C PHE A 393 4.92 -10.67 -16.51
N LEU A 394 5.19 -11.89 -16.99
CA LEU A 394 5.12 -13.09 -16.17
C LEU A 394 6.29 -13.19 -15.18
N THR A 395 7.52 -12.95 -15.63
CA THR A 395 8.75 -13.18 -14.82
C THR A 395 9.21 -11.94 -14.07
N GLU A 396 9.10 -10.75 -14.65
CA GLU A 396 9.51 -9.47 -14.07
C GLU A 396 8.31 -8.65 -13.61
N GLY A 397 7.24 -8.58 -14.40
CA GLY A 397 6.04 -7.84 -14.02
C GLY A 397 6.27 -6.34 -13.80
N THR A 398 7.32 -5.75 -14.36
CA THR A 398 7.63 -4.32 -14.26
C THR A 398 6.99 -3.55 -15.43
N PRO A 399 6.61 -2.26 -15.25
CA PRO A 399 6.17 -1.41 -16.37
C PRO A 399 7.28 -1.25 -17.41
N VAL A 400 6.90 -1.23 -18.69
CA VAL A 400 7.84 -1.13 -19.82
C VAL A 400 7.69 0.23 -20.49
N MET A 401 8.77 0.99 -20.61
CA MET A 401 8.76 2.22 -21.40
C MET A 401 9.00 1.86 -22.86
N ILE A 402 8.21 2.41 -23.77
CA ILE A 402 8.42 2.32 -25.22
C ILE A 402 8.62 3.71 -25.81
N GLY A 403 9.70 3.89 -26.59
CA GLY A 403 10.00 5.12 -27.31
C GLY A 403 10.00 4.88 -28.82
N GLY A 404 9.32 5.75 -29.56
CA GLY A 404 9.32 5.79 -31.02
C GLY A 404 9.43 7.22 -31.52
N GLY A 405 10.58 7.58 -32.10
CA GLY A 405 10.92 8.98 -32.40
C GLY A 405 10.91 9.84 -31.14
N VAL A 406 10.10 10.91 -31.14
CA VAL A 406 9.97 11.87 -30.03
C VAL A 406 8.84 11.55 -29.05
N LEU A 407 8.11 10.44 -29.27
CA LEU A 407 6.99 10.03 -28.43
C LEU A 407 7.37 8.83 -27.57
N ALA A 408 6.86 8.82 -26.34
CA ALA A 408 7.03 7.71 -25.42
C ALA A 408 5.71 7.36 -24.74
N HIS A 409 5.52 6.07 -24.46
CA HIS A 409 4.38 5.55 -23.71
C HIS A 409 4.87 4.52 -22.69
N THR A 410 4.00 4.16 -21.74
CA THR A 410 4.26 3.06 -20.81
C THR A 410 3.34 1.89 -21.13
N ILE A 411 3.89 0.72 -21.41
CA ILE A 411 3.16 -0.54 -21.56
C ILE A 411 3.07 -1.19 -20.19
N LEU A 412 1.84 -1.47 -19.74
CA LEU A 412 1.54 -2.10 -18.46
C LEU A 412 1.16 -3.58 -18.59
N GLY A 413 1.00 -4.07 -19.82
CA GLY A 413 0.61 -5.44 -20.07
C GLY A 413 0.29 -5.72 -21.52
N VAL A 414 0.12 -7.00 -21.83
CA VAL A 414 -0.31 -7.49 -23.14
C VAL A 414 -1.43 -8.52 -22.98
N ALA A 415 -2.42 -8.46 -23.86
CA ALA A 415 -3.36 -9.55 -24.07
C ALA A 415 -2.95 -10.22 -25.36
N TRP A 416 -2.63 -11.49 -25.32
CA TRP A 416 -1.99 -12.16 -26.44
C TRP A 416 -2.43 -13.62 -26.59
N SER A 417 -2.77 -13.98 -27.81
CA SER A 417 -3.10 -15.34 -28.23
C SER A 417 -1.90 -15.97 -28.91
N GLU A 418 -1.38 -17.04 -28.31
CA GLU A 418 -0.30 -17.84 -28.89
C GLU A 418 -0.71 -18.47 -30.21
N THR A 419 -1.97 -18.91 -30.29
CA THR A 419 -2.51 -19.66 -31.41
C THR A 419 -2.79 -18.76 -32.61
N THR A 420 -3.41 -17.60 -32.40
CA THR A 420 -3.81 -16.69 -33.50
C THR A 420 -2.81 -15.58 -33.79
N GLY A 421 -1.87 -15.32 -32.88
CA GLY A 421 -0.96 -14.18 -32.94
C GLY A 421 -1.61 -12.82 -32.62
N GLN A 422 -2.93 -12.78 -32.37
CA GLN A 422 -3.62 -11.55 -32.01
C GLN A 422 -3.08 -10.96 -30.71
N ILE A 423 -2.82 -9.66 -30.72
CA ILE A 423 -2.26 -8.93 -29.58
C ILE A 423 -2.99 -7.61 -29.34
N ARG A 424 -3.11 -7.24 -28.07
CA ARG A 424 -3.47 -5.90 -27.60
C ARG A 424 -2.44 -5.45 -26.56
N TYR A 425 -2.17 -4.16 -26.52
CA TYR A 425 -1.24 -3.54 -25.57
C TYR A 425 -2.03 -2.71 -24.57
N LEU A 426 -1.77 -2.88 -23.28
CA LEU A 426 -2.31 -2.01 -22.26
C LEU A 426 -1.38 -0.81 -22.11
N ILE A 427 -1.83 0.35 -22.56
CA ILE A 427 -1.04 1.58 -22.60
C ILE A 427 -1.46 2.51 -21.48
N LEU A 428 -0.46 3.11 -20.84
CA LEU A 428 -0.58 4.27 -19.98
C LEU A 428 0.16 5.43 -20.64
N ASP A 429 -0.61 6.44 -21.03
CA ASP A 429 -0.17 7.53 -21.88
C ASP A 429 0.32 8.72 -21.04
N PRO A 430 1.62 9.06 -21.04
CA PRO A 430 2.13 10.16 -20.24
C PRO A 430 1.72 11.55 -20.75
N HIS A 431 1.09 11.66 -21.93
CA HIS A 431 0.74 12.95 -22.54
C HIS A 431 -0.54 13.57 -21.97
N TYR A 432 -1.23 12.88 -21.06
CA TYR A 432 -2.40 13.44 -20.37
C TYR A 432 -2.02 14.71 -19.58
N THR A 433 -2.83 15.76 -19.70
CA THR A 433 -2.58 17.09 -19.12
C THR A 433 -3.66 17.55 -18.13
N GLY A 434 -4.70 16.73 -17.94
CA GLY A 434 -5.83 17.07 -17.09
C GLY A 434 -5.57 16.77 -15.61
N ALA A 435 -6.60 16.96 -14.79
CA ALA A 435 -6.59 16.60 -13.37
C ALA A 435 -6.62 15.08 -13.16
N GLU A 436 -6.35 14.63 -11.94
CA GLU A 436 -6.37 13.22 -11.49
C GLU A 436 -7.79 12.62 -11.47
N ASP A 437 -8.45 12.60 -12.63
CA ASP A 437 -9.80 12.09 -12.85
C ASP A 437 -9.72 10.72 -13.53
N LEU A 438 -9.89 9.68 -12.72
CA LEU A 438 -9.81 8.29 -13.17
C LEU A 438 -10.80 7.99 -14.31
N GLN A 439 -12.01 8.56 -14.25
CA GLN A 439 -13.03 8.31 -15.27
C GLN A 439 -12.61 8.92 -16.61
N VAL A 440 -12.12 10.16 -16.61
CA VAL A 440 -11.60 10.80 -17.83
C VAL A 440 -10.42 10.03 -18.40
N ILE A 441 -9.51 9.56 -17.55
CA ILE A 441 -8.32 8.80 -17.93
C ILE A 441 -8.71 7.49 -18.62
N THR A 442 -9.70 6.76 -18.09
CA THR A 442 -10.13 5.49 -18.67
C THR A 442 -11.05 5.68 -19.88
N ASP A 443 -12.05 6.56 -19.80
CA ASP A 443 -13.07 6.73 -20.84
C ASP A 443 -12.49 7.34 -22.11
N LYS A 444 -11.51 8.26 -21.99
CA LYS A 444 -10.78 8.82 -23.13
C LYS A 444 -9.59 7.95 -23.57
N GLY A 445 -9.31 6.86 -22.86
CA GLY A 445 -8.30 5.89 -23.23
C GLY A 445 -6.86 6.36 -23.07
N TRP A 446 -6.58 7.25 -22.10
CA TRP A 446 -5.22 7.59 -21.64
C TRP A 446 -4.59 6.43 -20.86
N CYS A 447 -5.42 5.68 -20.12
CA CYS A 447 -5.10 4.31 -19.71
C CYS A 447 -6.07 3.36 -20.42
N GLY A 448 -5.58 2.47 -21.29
CA GLY A 448 -6.48 1.63 -22.08
C GLY A 448 -5.80 0.60 -22.97
N TRP A 449 -6.59 -0.38 -23.41
CA TRP A 449 -6.16 -1.41 -24.36
C TRP A 449 -6.17 -0.88 -25.80
N LYS A 450 -5.03 -1.02 -26.48
CA LYS A 450 -4.81 -0.55 -27.86
C LYS A 450 -4.45 -1.72 -28.78
N GLY A 451 -4.86 -1.63 -30.04
CA GLY A 451 -4.49 -2.61 -31.08
C GLY A 451 -3.11 -2.34 -31.68
N PRO A 452 -2.63 -3.22 -32.57
CA PRO A 452 -1.36 -3.02 -33.28
C PRO A 452 -1.30 -1.72 -34.10
N ASP A 453 -2.45 -1.28 -34.61
CA ASP A 453 -2.58 -0.04 -35.41
C ASP A 453 -2.35 1.25 -34.60
N PHE A 454 -2.20 1.14 -33.28
CA PHE A 454 -1.82 2.27 -32.43
C PHE A 454 -0.39 2.74 -32.72
N TRP A 455 0.48 1.83 -33.15
CA TRP A 455 1.86 2.15 -33.46
C TRP A 455 1.99 2.68 -34.88
N ASP A 456 2.91 3.61 -35.10
CA ASP A 456 3.30 4.00 -36.46
C ASP A 456 4.01 2.82 -37.11
N GLN A 457 3.41 2.28 -38.18
CA GLN A 457 3.84 1.04 -38.81
C GLN A 457 5.24 1.12 -39.43
N THR A 458 5.75 2.34 -39.65
CA THR A 458 7.03 2.61 -40.32
C THR A 458 8.14 3.10 -39.39
N ALA A 459 7.77 3.57 -38.19
CA ALA A 459 8.73 4.08 -37.22
C ALA A 459 9.46 2.93 -36.49
N TYR A 460 10.71 3.15 -36.10
CA TYR A 460 11.43 2.26 -35.20
C TYR A 460 10.99 2.49 -33.75
N TYR A 461 11.06 1.44 -32.94
CA TYR A 461 10.73 1.48 -31.52
C TYR A 461 11.78 0.79 -30.68
N ASN A 462 12.11 1.42 -29.56
CA ASN A 462 12.93 0.82 -28.51
C ASN A 462 12.08 0.65 -27.25
N LEU A 463 12.13 -0.53 -26.65
CA LEU A 463 11.45 -0.80 -25.39
C LEU A 463 12.51 -1.01 -24.30
N CYS A 464 12.38 -0.28 -23.20
CA CYS A 464 13.16 -0.48 -21.99
C CYS A 464 12.36 -1.38 -21.04
N LEU A 465 12.89 -2.58 -20.77
CA LEU A 465 12.29 -3.62 -19.92
C LEU A 465 13.09 -3.70 -18.60
N PRO A 466 12.69 -3.01 -17.53
CA PRO A 466 13.39 -3.02 -16.24
C PRO A 466 13.36 -4.40 -15.59
N GLN A 467 14.48 -4.86 -15.04
CA GLN A 467 14.60 -6.17 -14.39
C GLN A 467 14.55 -6.02 -12.86
N ARG A 468 13.91 -6.97 -12.18
CA ARG A 468 13.89 -7.00 -10.72
C ARG A 468 15.16 -7.62 -10.17
N SER A 469 15.77 -7.00 -9.17
CA SER A 469 16.82 -7.65 -8.39
C SER A 469 16.22 -8.71 -7.48
N LYS A 470 16.91 -9.84 -7.27
CA LYS A 470 16.48 -10.81 -6.25
C LYS A 470 16.81 -10.26 -4.87
N MET A 471 15.80 -9.89 -4.09
CA MET A 471 15.96 -9.33 -2.74
C MET A 471 14.68 -9.45 -1.91
N ILE A 472 14.79 -9.18 -0.61
CA ILE A 472 13.70 -9.24 0.38
C ILE A 472 13.57 -7.95 1.23
#